data_AF-A0AAV6DDW0-F1
#
_entry.id   AF-A0AAV6DDW0-F1
#
_cell.length_a   1.000
_cell.length_b   1.000
_cell.length_c   1.000
_cell.angle_alpha   90.00
_cell.angle_beta   90.00
_cell.angle_gamma   90.00
#
_symmetry.space_group_name_H-M   'P 1'
#
loop_
_entity.id
_entity.type
_entity.pdbx_description
1 polymer ?
#
loop_
_entity_poly.entity_id
_entity_poly.type
_entity_poly.pdbx_seq_one_letter_code
_entity_poly.pdbx_strand_id
1 'polypeptide(L)'
;MHELIRRCLLLVWFLSYMAAIYLALHMLVARLSRAPDGRLLWFFSVITSPLTRPVRAAMPTGTPERRIRVITLLVLMAVWLGARALLGRLGGVEIR
;
A
#
# COMPACT_ATOMS: atom_id res chain seq x y z
N MET A 1 -8.35 -9.17 24.81
CA MET A 1 -7.60 -9.47 23.57
C MET A 1 -8.34 -9.07 22.29
N HIS A 2 -9.63 -9.41 22.12
CA HIS A 2 -10.38 -9.08 20.89
C HIS A 2 -10.43 -7.59 20.54
N GLU A 3 -10.50 -6.72 21.55
CA GLU A 3 -10.51 -5.26 21.36
C GLU A 3 -9.19 -4.72 20.77
N LEU A 4 -8.05 -5.23 21.25
CA LEU A 4 -6.74 -4.89 20.70
C LEU A 4 -6.59 -5.37 19.25
N ILE A 5 -7.07 -6.59 18.96
CA ILE A 5 -7.06 -7.15 17.60
C ILE A 5 -7.91 -6.28 16.67
N ARG A 6 -9.10 -5.87 17.10
CA ARG A 6 -9.99 -4.99 16.31
C ARG A 6 -9.35 -3.62 16.04
N ARG A 7 -8.73 -2.99 17.06
CA ARG A 7 -8.01 -1.72 16.91
C ARG A 7 -6.82 -1.83 15.98
N CYS A 8 -6.02 -2.89 16.12
CA CYS A 8 -4.91 -3.18 15.19
C CYS A 8 -5.43 -3.38 13.77
N LEU A 9 -6.52 -4.12 13.56
CA LEU A 9 -7.14 -4.31 12.26
C LEU A 9 -7.59 -3.00 11.63
N LEU A 10 -8.23 -2.12 12.41
CA LEU A 10 -8.67 -0.79 11.93
C LEU A 10 -7.48 0.06 11.49
N LEU A 11 -6.40 0.07 12.28
CA LEU A 11 -5.16 0.75 11.94
C LEU A 11 -4.55 0.18 10.67
N VAL A 12 -4.42 -1.15 10.57
CA VAL A 12 -3.87 -1.82 9.39
C VAL A 12 -4.72 -1.51 8.16
N TRP A 13 -6.04 -1.59 8.27
CA TRP A 13 -6.98 -1.27 7.19
C TRP A 13 -6.83 0.19 6.73
N PHE A 14 -6.81 1.14 7.66
CA PHE A 14 -6.68 2.56 7.33
C PHE A 14 -5.30 2.89 6.73
N LEU A 15 -4.23 2.36 7.32
CA LEU A 15 -2.86 2.57 6.86
C LEU A 15 -2.62 1.94 5.48
N SER A 16 -3.14 0.74 5.23
CA SER A 16 -3.01 0.09 3.92
C SER A 16 -3.79 0.83 2.82
N TYR A 17 -4.96 1.38 3.14
CA TYR A 17 -5.70 2.26 2.24
C TYR A 17 -4.90 3.54 1.89
N MET A 18 -4.40 4.24 2.91
CA MET A 18 -3.58 5.44 2.73
C MET A 18 -2.32 5.13 1.92
N ALA A 19 -1.59 4.07 2.29
CA ALA A 19 -0.39 3.62 1.60
C ALA A 19 -0.67 3.31 0.12
N ALA A 20 -1.79 2.66 -0.18
CA ALA A 20 -2.20 2.37 -1.56
C ALA A 20 -2.46 3.67 -2.35
N ILE A 21 -3.15 4.65 -1.75
CA ILE A 21 -3.38 5.96 -2.39
C ILE A 21 -2.07 6.68 -2.67
N TYR A 22 -1.18 6.78 -1.67
CA TYR A 22 0.12 7.46 -1.85
C TYR A 22 0.97 6.79 -2.93
N LEU A 23 0.95 5.46 -3.00
CA LEU A 23 1.67 4.72 -4.02
C LEU A 23 1.05 4.87 -5.42
N ALA A 24 -0.28 4.89 -5.51
CA ALA A 24 -0.99 5.16 -6.75
C ALA A 24 -0.72 6.59 -7.24
N LEU A 25 -0.73 7.57 -6.33
CA LEU A 25 -0.41 8.96 -6.64
C LEU A 25 1.04 9.11 -7.09
N HIS A 26 1.99 8.43 -6.45
CA HIS A 26 3.37 8.35 -6.92
C HIS A 26 3.44 7.82 -8.36
N MET A 27 2.73 6.74 -8.68
CA MET A 27 2.70 6.19 -10.05
C MET A 27 2.04 7.16 -11.04
N LEU A 28 1.01 7.88 -10.63
CA LEU A 28 0.32 8.87 -11.47
C LEU A 28 1.23 10.06 -11.76
N VAL A 29 1.89 10.61 -10.73
CA VAL A 29 2.87 11.69 -10.87
C VAL A 29 4.04 11.25 -11.73
N ALA A 30 4.55 10.03 -11.54
CA ALA A 30 5.64 9.49 -12.37
C ALA A 30 5.23 9.31 -13.85
N ARG A 31 3.95 9.09 -14.12
CA ARG A 31 3.42 8.95 -15.48
C ARG A 31 3.11 10.28 -16.15
N LEU A 32 2.65 11.28 -15.38
CA LEU A 32 2.27 12.60 -15.87
C LEU A 32 3.44 13.59 -15.91
N SER A 33 4.45 13.42 -15.05
CA SER A 33 5.59 14.33 -15.00
C SER A 33 6.51 14.08 -16.19
N ARG A 34 6.65 15.11 -17.05
CA ARG A 34 7.66 15.13 -18.14
C ARG A 34 9.08 15.33 -17.62
N ALA A 35 9.23 15.84 -16.39
CA ALA A 35 10.51 16.00 -15.69
C ALA A 35 10.65 14.89 -14.64
N PRO A 36 11.49 13.87 -14.87
CA PRO A 36 11.68 12.75 -13.94
C PRO A 36 12.38 13.13 -12.61
N ASP A 37 12.99 14.32 -12.52
CA ASP A 37 13.76 14.81 -11.35
C ASP A 37 13.07 15.89 -10.52
N GLY A 38 11.73 15.99 -10.60
CA GLY A 38 10.99 16.95 -9.76
C GLY A 38 11.06 16.60 -8.27
N ARG A 39 11.18 17.61 -7.39
CA ARG A 39 11.08 17.47 -5.91
C ARG A 39 9.87 16.64 -5.46
N LEU A 40 8.77 16.71 -6.22
CA LEU A 40 7.55 15.93 -5.97
C LEU A 40 7.81 14.42 -6.07
N LEU A 41 8.51 13.97 -7.12
CA LEU A 41 8.84 12.56 -7.31
C LEU A 41 9.80 12.06 -6.24
N TRP A 42 10.77 12.88 -5.85
CA TRP A 42 11.66 12.57 -4.73
C TRP A 42 10.87 12.40 -3.43
N PHE A 43 9.94 13.32 -3.11
CA PHE A 43 9.09 13.24 -1.92
C PHE A 43 8.27 11.94 -1.89
N PHE A 44 7.60 11.60 -2.99
CA PHE A 44 6.85 10.36 -3.09
C PHE A 44 7.76 9.12 -3.01
N SER A 45 8.96 9.17 -3.57
CA SER A 45 9.94 8.09 -3.47
C SER A 45 10.36 7.86 -2.02
N VAL A 46 10.64 8.92 -1.25
CA VAL A 46 11.00 8.80 0.17
C VAL A 46 9.88 8.15 0.99
N ILE A 47 8.62 8.56 0.77
CA ILE A 47 7.47 8.04 1.50
C ILE A 47 7.17 6.58 1.10
N THR A 48 7.30 6.25 -0.18
CA THR A 48 6.93 4.92 -0.71
C THR A 48 8.06 3.89 -0.68
N SER A 49 9.32 4.32 -0.50
CA SER A 49 10.48 3.45 -0.37
C SER A 49 10.35 2.41 0.76
N PRO A 50 9.99 2.77 2.01
CA PRO A 50 9.81 1.78 3.07
C PRO A 50 8.69 0.77 2.76
N LEU A 51 7.66 1.16 2.01
CA LEU A 51 6.57 0.28 1.60
C LEU A 51 7.00 -0.71 0.50
N THR A 52 7.89 -0.29 -0.40
CA THR A 52 8.35 -1.11 -1.54
C THR A 52 9.57 -1.96 -1.21
N ARG A 53 10.33 -1.64 -0.15
CA ARG A 53 11.48 -2.43 0.33
C ARG A 53 11.18 -3.91 0.59
N PRO A 54 10.15 -4.29 1.37
CA PRO A 54 9.86 -5.70 1.63
C PRO A 54 9.51 -6.46 0.35
N VAL A 55 8.78 -5.82 -0.56
CA VAL A 55 8.43 -6.40 -1.86
C VAL A 55 9.67 -6.55 -2.74
N ARG A 56 10.57 -5.56 -2.73
CA ARG A 56 11.85 -5.62 -3.44
C ARG A 56 12.73 -6.75 -2.92
N ALA A 57 12.78 -6.95 -1.61
CA ALA A 57 13.55 -8.04 -0.99
C ALA A 57 13.01 -9.43 -1.34
N ALA A 58 11.69 -9.55 -1.58
CA ALA A 58 11.04 -10.79 -1.98
C ALA A 58 11.10 -11.07 -3.49
N MET A 59 11.59 -10.12 -4.31
CA MET A 59 11.65 -10.24 -5.76
C MET A 59 13.06 -10.58 -6.26
N PRO A 60 13.20 -11.25 -7.41
CA PRO A 60 14.50 -11.49 -8.03
C PRO A 60 15.25 -10.19 -8.31
N THR A 61 16.58 -10.23 -8.16
CA THR A 61 17.48 -9.13 -8.52
C THR A 61 17.32 -8.79 -10.01
N GLY A 62 17.24 -7.50 -10.33
CA GLY A 62 16.99 -7.02 -11.70
C GLY A 62 15.51 -6.80 -12.06
N THR A 63 14.57 -7.05 -11.14
CA THR A 63 13.14 -6.74 -11.38
C THR A 63 12.95 -5.22 -11.59
N PRO A 64 12.28 -4.79 -12.69
CA PRO A 64 12.05 -3.37 -12.95
C PRO A 64 11.29 -2.67 -11.82
N GLU A 65 11.69 -1.45 -11.45
CA GLU A 65 11.04 -0.71 -10.35
C GLU A 65 9.54 -0.53 -10.54
N ARG A 66 9.11 -0.30 -11.78
CA ARG A 66 7.68 -0.20 -12.12
C ARG A 66 6.92 -1.45 -11.72
N ARG A 67 7.51 -2.63 -11.93
CA ARG A 67 6.90 -3.92 -11.56
C ARG A 67 6.83 -4.07 -10.04
N ILE A 68 7.89 -3.69 -9.32
CA ILE A 68 7.90 -3.70 -7.85
C ILE A 68 6.80 -2.81 -7.28
N ARG A 69 6.61 -1.59 -7.82
CA ARG A 69 5.55 -0.66 -7.38
C ARG A 69 4.15 -1.23 -7.64
N VAL A 70 3.92 -1.84 -8.80
CA VAL A 70 2.64 -2.51 -9.11
C VAL A 70 2.38 -3.67 -8.16
N ILE A 71 3.37 -4.53 -7.91
CA ILE A 71 3.22 -5.66 -6.98
C ILE A 71 2.95 -5.14 -5.57
N THR A 72 3.66 -4.10 -5.13
CA THR A 72 3.45 -3.47 -3.82
C THR A 72 2.03 -2.93 -3.69
N LEU A 73 1.49 -2.31 -4.73
CA LEU A 73 0.10 -1.85 -4.76
C LEU A 73 -0.88 -3.02 -4.61
N LEU A 74 -0.67 -4.11 -5.35
CA LEU A 74 -1.51 -5.30 -5.26
C LEU A 74 -1.46 -5.93 -3.86
N VAL A 75 -0.28 -6.00 -3.25
CA VAL A 75 -0.11 -6.49 -1.87
C VAL A 75 -0.88 -5.59 -0.89
N LEU A 76 -0.73 -4.27 -0.99
CA LEU A 76 -1.45 -3.33 -0.13
C LEU A 76 -2.97 -3.44 -0.31
N MET A 77 -3.46 -3.60 -1.54
CA MET A 77 -4.88 -3.83 -1.81
C MET A 77 -5.37 -5.17 -1.24
N ALA A 78 -4.58 -6.23 -1.35
CA ALA A 78 -4.92 -7.53 -0.77
C ALA A 78 -4.98 -7.48 0.76
N VAL A 79 -4.02 -6.79 1.40
CA VAL A 79 -4.01 -6.56 2.85
C VAL A 79 -5.23 -5.73 3.27
N TRP A 80 -5.56 -4.69 2.51
CA TRP A 80 -6.72 -3.84 2.79
C TRP A 80 -8.05 -4.60 2.69
N LEU A 81 -8.26 -5.35 1.61
CA LEU A 81 -9.44 -6.20 1.42
C LEU A 81 -9.52 -7.30 2.47
N GLY A 82 -8.38 -7.94 2.78
CA GLY A 82 -8.27 -8.94 3.83
C GLY A 82 -8.65 -8.37 5.20
N ALA A 83 -8.09 -7.21 5.56
CA ALA A 83 -8.41 -6.51 6.81
C ALA A 83 -9.89 -6.12 6.89
N ARG A 84 -10.49 -5.65 5.78
CA ARG A 84 -11.93 -5.34 5.69
C ARG A 84 -12.79 -6.60 5.90
N ALA A 85 -12.45 -7.71 5.24
CA ALA A 85 -13.17 -8.97 5.38
C ALA A 85 -13.06 -9.52 6.81
N LEU A 86 -11.87 -9.44 7.41
CA LEU A 86 -11.63 -9.86 8.78
C LEU A 86 -12.36 -8.96 9.79
N LEU A 87 -12.41 -7.65 9.55
CA LEU A 87 -13.22 -6.69 10.31
C LEU A 87 -14.71 -7.00 10.22
N GLY A 88 -15.22 -7.40 9.05
CA GLY A 88 -16.61 -7.83 8.90
C GLY A 88 -16.92 -9.10 9.70
N ARG A 89 -16.02 -10.10 9.64
CA ARG A 89 -16.20 -11.38 10.36
C ARG A 89 -16.04 -11.28 11.87
N LEU A 90 -15.09 -10.48 12.36
CA LEU A 90 -14.92 -10.17 13.79
C LEU A 90 -15.86 -9.06 14.28
N GLY A 91 -16.54 -8.42 13.32
CA GLY A 91 -17.42 -7.27 13.44
C GLY A 91 -18.80 -7.61 13.97
N GLY A 92 -19.36 -8.73 13.52
CA GLY A 92 -20.79 -9.01 13.62
C GLY A 92 -21.64 -8.02 12.81
N VAL A 93 -21.06 -7.33 11.83
CA VAL A 93 -21.81 -6.40 10.98
C VAL A 93 -22.30 -7.17 9.77
N GLU A 94 -23.57 -7.59 9.84
CA GLU A 94 -24.36 -7.90 8.65
C GLU A 94 -24.25 -6.70 7.71
N ILE A 95 -23.54 -6.89 6.60
CA ILE A 95 -23.56 -5.96 5.48
C ILE A 95 -24.86 -6.30 4.74
N ARG A 96 -25.93 -5.55 5.04
CA ARG A 96 -27.13 -5.50 4.21
C ARG A 96 -27.04 -4.31 3.26
#